data_AF-A0A7X8E5V3-F1
#
_entry.id   AF-A0A7X8E5V3-F1
#
_cell.length_a   1.000
_cell.length_b   1.000
_cell.length_c   1.000
_cell.angle_alpha   90.00
_cell.angle_beta   90.00
_cell.angle_gamma   90.00
#
_symmetry.space_group_name_H-M   'P 1'
#
loop_
_entity.id
_entity.type
_entity.pdbx_description
1 polymer ?
#
loop_
_entity_poly.entity_id
_entity_poly.type
_entity_poly.pdbx_seq_one_letter_code
_entity_poly.pdbx_strand_id
1 'polypeptide(L)' 'KAIEEDGAEAICLGCAGMVKFADDLEKKLGVPVFDGVTAAVKIAEALVDLNKKTSKIMSFKYPEKKRYIGFSDVLQP' A
#
# COMPACT_ATOMS: atom_id res chain seq x y z
N LYS A 1 21.15 -9.15 9.64
CA LYS A 1 19.94 -9.97 9.95
C LYS A 1 19.12 -10.27 8.70
N ALA A 2 18.11 -9.49 8.30
CA ALA A 2 17.24 -9.86 7.16
C ALA A 2 18.01 -10.24 5.87
N ILE A 3 19.06 -9.48 5.52
CA ILE A 3 19.89 -9.79 4.35
C ILE A 3 20.77 -11.02 4.60
N GLU A 4 21.56 -11.02 5.68
CA GLU A 4 22.59 -12.04 5.95
C GLU A 4 22.03 -13.38 6.44
N GLU A 5 20.94 -13.37 7.19
CA GLU A 5 20.34 -14.53 7.86
C GLU A 5 19.17 -15.09 7.05
N ASP A 6 18.31 -14.22 6.49
CA ASP A 6 17.12 -14.65 5.75
C ASP A 6 17.35 -14.66 4.22
N GLY A 7 18.48 -14.14 3.75
CA GLY A 7 18.79 -14.05 2.32
C GLY A 7 17.96 -12.99 1.59
N ALA A 8 17.49 -11.95 2.27
CA ALA A 8 16.68 -10.90 1.64
C ALA A 8 17.52 -10.06 0.66
N GLU A 9 17.08 -10.00 -0.60
CA GLU A 9 17.71 -9.21 -1.67
C GLU A 9 17.04 -7.83 -1.87
N ALA A 10 15.98 -7.54 -1.12
CA ALA A 10 15.30 -6.25 -1.06
C ALA A 10 14.57 -6.09 0.28
N ILE A 11 14.33 -4.86 0.70
CA ILE A 11 13.64 -4.54 1.95
C ILE A 11 12.38 -3.72 1.67
N CYS A 12 11.26 -4.13 2.24
CA CYS A 12 10.03 -3.34 2.27
C CYS A 12 9.85 -2.71 3.64
N LEU A 13 9.77 -1.38 3.71
CA LEU A 13 9.54 -0.66 4.95
C LEU A 13 8.09 -0.88 5.42
N GLY A 14 7.94 -1.46 6.62
CA GLY A 14 6.64 -1.86 7.17
C GLY A 14 5.82 -0.76 7.83
N CYS A 15 6.27 0.50 7.81
CA CYS A 15 5.57 1.61 8.44
C CYS A 15 5.64 2.88 7.59
N ALA A 16 4.50 3.55 7.44
CA ALA A 16 4.40 4.83 6.69
C ALA A 16 5.25 5.96 7.30
N GLY A 17 5.60 5.89 8.58
CA GLY A 17 6.53 6.86 9.20
C GLY A 17 7.99 6.71 8.75
N MET A 18 8.32 5.66 7.99
CA MET A 18 9.70 5.35 7.61
C MET A 18 10.11 5.85 6.23
N VAL A 19 9.19 6.45 5.45
CA VAL A 19 9.40 6.88 4.05
C VAL A 19 10.71 7.64 3.86
N LYS A 20 10.99 8.61 4.75
CA LYS A 20 12.20 9.45 4.68
C LYS A 20 13.53 8.71 4.87
N PHE A 21 13.49 7.44 5.26
CA PHE A 21 14.69 6.64 5.51
C PHE A 21 15.01 5.68 4.35
N ALA A 22 14.13 5.53 3.35
CA ALA A 22 14.29 4.55 2.28
C ALA A 22 15.64 4.71 1.55
N ASP A 23 15.92 5.91 1.02
CA ASP A 23 17.16 6.20 0.28
C ASP A 23 18.42 6.01 1.13
N ASP A 24 18.37 6.44 2.39
CA ASP A 24 19.50 6.33 3.32
C ASP A 24 19.77 4.87 3.71
N LEU A 25 18.72 4.07 3.88
CA LEU A 25 18.83 2.65 4.17
C LEU A 25 19.30 1.89 2.93
N GLU A 26 18.81 2.20 1.73
CA GLU A 26 19.25 1.58 0.48
C GLU A 26 20.75 1.74 0.29
N LYS A 27 21.27 2.96 0.46
CA LYS A 27 22.71 3.24 0.38
C LYS A 27 23.51 2.46 1.43
N LYS A 28 22.99 2.31 2.65
CA LYS A 28 23.67 1.62 3.75
C LYS A 28 23.64 0.10 3.61
N LEU A 29 22.55 -0.45 3.09
CA LEU A 29 22.30 -1.88 3.02
C LEU A 29 22.77 -2.48 1.69
N GLY A 30 22.92 -1.66 0.64
CA GLY A 30 23.39 -2.11 -0.68
C GLY A 30 22.37 -2.96 -1.45
N VAL A 31 21.12 -3.01 -0.98
CA VAL A 31 19.99 -3.69 -1.61
C VAL A 31 18.81 -2.72 -1.73
N PRO A 32 17.93 -2.88 -2.73
CA PRO A 32 16.77 -2.01 -2.91
C PRO A 32 15.90 -1.89 -1.65
N VAL A 33 15.48 -0.67 -1.32
CA VAL A 33 14.58 -0.41 -0.18
C VAL A 33 13.34 0.32 -0.66
N PHE A 34 12.18 -0.34 -0.56
CA PHE A 34 10.89 0.22 -0.94
C PHE A 34 10.12 0.72 0.26
N ASP A 35 9.60 1.94 0.19
CA ASP A 35 8.56 2.40 1.10
C ASP A 35 7.15 2.14 0.53
N GLY A 36 6.22 1.74 1.39
CA GLY A 36 4.87 1.42 0.96
C GLY A 36 4.03 2.62 0.50
N VAL A 37 4.42 3.86 0.84
CA VAL A 37 3.64 5.06 0.50
C VAL A 37 3.91 5.48 -0.94
N THR A 38 5.17 5.74 -1.28
CA THR A 38 5.59 6.13 -2.63
C THR A 38 5.29 5.03 -3.63
N ALA A 39 5.56 3.76 -3.28
CA ALA A 39 5.24 2.63 -4.14
C ALA A 39 3.73 2.53 -4.43
N ALA A 40 2.88 2.72 -3.42
CA ALA A 40 1.43 2.71 -3.60
C ALA A 40 0.94 3.86 -4.49
N VAL A 41 1.52 5.05 -4.36
CA VAL A 41 1.21 6.20 -5.24
C VAL A 41 1.52 5.84 -6.70
N LYS A 42 2.69 5.26 -6.99
CA LYS A 42 3.07 4.87 -8.35
C LYS A 42 2.16 3.79 -8.94
N ILE A 43 1.74 2.82 -8.13
CA ILE A 43 0.76 1.82 -8.57
C ILE A 43 -0.60 2.47 -8.85
N ALA A 44 -1.04 3.41 -8.02
CA ALA A 44 -2.30 4.11 -8.22
C ALA A 44 -2.29 4.97 -9.50
N GLU A 45 -1.22 5.72 -9.75
CA GLU A 45 -1.00 6.47 -11.00
C GLU A 45 -1.08 5.53 -12.22
N ALA A 46 -0.36 4.41 -12.19
CA ALA A 46 -0.37 3.45 -13.29
C ALA A 46 -1.77 2.86 -13.56
N LEU A 47 -2.56 2.58 -12.52
CA LEU A 47 -3.94 2.10 -12.70
C LEU A 47 -4.84 3.16 -13.35
N VAL A 48 -4.65 4.44 -13.02
CA VAL A 48 -5.37 5.56 -13.64
C VAL A 48 -4.97 5.68 -15.11
N ASP A 49 -3.68 5.64 -15.43
CA ASP A 49 -3.16 5.72 -16.80
C ASP A 49 -3.68 4.59 -17.68
N LEU A 50 -3.79 3.37 -17.12
CA LEU A 50 -4.35 2.20 -17.81
C LEU A 50 -5.88 2.19 -17.87
N ASN A 51 -6.55 3.22 -17.32
CA ASN A 51 -7.99 3.31 -17.16
C ASN A 51 -8.60 2.05 -16.51
N LYS A 52 -7.94 1.52 -15.48
CA LYS A 52 -8.40 0.37 -14.69
C LYS A 52 -8.95 0.82 -13.35
N LYS A 53 -9.99 0.14 -12.89
CA LYS A 53 -10.69 0.40 -11.63
C LYS A 53 -10.97 -0.92 -10.92
N THR A 54 -11.26 -0.85 -9.62
CA THR A 54 -11.70 -2.01 -8.85
C THR A 54 -12.96 -2.62 -9.46
N SER A 55 -12.93 -3.90 -9.81
CA SER A 55 -14.08 -4.62 -10.34
C SER A 55 -15.24 -4.63 -9.34
N LYS A 56 -16.46 -4.35 -9.79
CA LYS A 56 -17.68 -4.33 -8.97
C LYS A 56 -18.63 -5.51 -9.21
N ILE A 57 -18.15 -6.55 -9.90
CA ILE A 57 -18.97 -7.70 -10.31
C ILE A 57 -19.26 -8.65 -9.12
N MET A 58 -18.28 -8.89 -8.25
CA MET A 58 -18.41 -9.86 -7.15
C MET A 58 -17.74 -9.38 -5.86
N SER A 59 -16.52 -9.81 -5.53
CA SER A 59 -15.93 -9.64 -4.18
C SER A 59 -15.86 -8.19 -3.69
N PHE A 60 -15.64 -7.24 -4.61
CA PHE A 60 -15.58 -5.81 -4.30
C PHE A 60 -16.80 -5.03 -4.79
N LYS A 61 -17.95 -5.70 -5.02
CA LYS A 61 -19.24 -5.05 -5.26
C LYS A 61 -19.51 -4.02 -4.16
N TYR A 62 -20.27 -2.98 -4.48
CA TYR A 62 -20.70 -2.03 -3.47
C TYR A 62 -21.39 -2.75 -2.30
N PRO A 63 -21.14 -2.33 -1.05
CA PRO A 63 -21.84 -2.89 0.10
C PRO A 63 -23.35 -2.84 -0.08
N GLU A 64 -24.06 -3.87 0.39
CA GLU A 64 -25.51 -3.85 0.42
C GLU A 64 -26.01 -2.75 1.37
N LYS A 65 -27.10 -2.08 0.97
CA LYS A 65 -27.71 -1.04 1.78
C LYS A 65 -28.27 -1.64 3.08
N LYS A 66 -27.68 -1.25 4.20
CA LYS A 66 -28.13 -1.59 5.56
C LYS A 66 -27.71 -0.48 6.51
N ARG A 67 -28.47 -0.27 7.58
CA ARG A 67 -28.10 0.71 8.61
C ARG A 67 -26.79 0.29 9.29
N TYR A 68 -25.85 1.22 9.42
CA TYR A 68 -24.61 1.01 10.15
C TYR A 68 -24.80 1.46 11.62
N ILE A 69 -24.68 0.52 12.56
CA ILE A 69 -24.81 0.79 13.99
C ILE A 69 -23.48 1.34 14.52
N GLY A 70 -23.52 2.42 15.30
CA GLY A 70 -22.32 3.04 15.88
C GLY A 70 -21.55 3.97 14.93
N PHE A 71 -22.06 4.22 13.72
CA PHE A 71 -21.51 5.16 12.75
C PHE A 71 -22.38 6.40 12.61
N SER A 72 -21.76 7.55 12.33
CA SER A 72 -22.47 8.82 12.08
C SER A 72 -23.29 8.76 10.79
N ASP A 73 -24.23 9.70 10.66
CA ASP A 73 -25.10 9.79 9.47
C ASP A 73 -24.32 10.04 8.17
N VAL A 74 -23.13 10.65 8.26
CA VAL A 74 -22.24 10.91 7.11
C VAL A 74 -21.75 9.61 6.45
N LEU A 75 -21.72 8.50 7.19
CA LEU A 75 -21.23 7.21 6.71
C LEU A 75 -22.35 6.21 6.40
N GLN A 76 -23.62 6.62 6.53
CA GLN A 76 -24.74 5.74 6.20
C GLN A 76 -24.87 5.57 4.67
N PRO A 77 -25.26 4.37 4.19
CA PRO A 77 -25.41 4.06 2.77
C PRO A 77 -26.70 4.60 2.13
#